data_AF-A0A392QA62-F1
#
_entry.id   AF-A0A392QA62-F1
#
_cell.length_a   1.000
_cell.length_b   1.000
_cell.length_c   1.000
_cell.angle_alpha   90.00
_cell.angle_beta   90.00
_cell.angle_gamma   90.00
#
_symmetry.space_group_name_H-M   'P 1'
#
loop_
_entity.id
_entity.type
_entity.pdbx_description
1 polymer ?
#
loop_
_entity_poly.entity_id
_entity_poly.type
_entity_poly.pdbx_seq_one_letter_code
_entity_poly.pdbx_strand_id
1 'polypeptide(L)'
;MKNYTIYAVSITIRIVFGFMLVALIWKFDFSPFMVLIIAILNDGTIMTISKDRVKPSPVPDSWKLKEIFATGIILGSYMAIITVVFFYLVHDTDFFTKVFGVNPISDSNDQLNSALYLQ
;
A
#
# COMPACT_ATOMS: atom_id res chain seq x y z
N MET A 1 -8.33 -19.38 -1.95
CA MET A 1 -9.28 -18.26 -1.75
C MET A 1 -9.00 -17.41 -0.53
N LYS A 2 -8.63 -17.98 0.64
CA LYS A 2 -8.33 -17.16 1.83
C LYS A 2 -7.23 -16.11 1.60
N ASN A 3 -6.10 -16.51 1.01
CA ASN A 3 -4.98 -15.58 0.72
C ASN A 3 -5.41 -14.42 -0.19
N TYR A 4 -6.27 -14.70 -1.18
CA TYR A 4 -6.86 -13.67 -2.03
C TYR A 4 -7.71 -12.68 -1.21
N THR A 5 -8.58 -13.18 -0.32
CA THR A 5 -9.39 -12.31 0.54
C THR A 5 -8.54 -11.48 1.49
N ILE A 6 -7.50 -12.08 2.10
CA ILE A 6 -6.55 -11.34 2.96
C ILE A 6 -5.87 -10.23 2.17
N TYR A 7 -5.39 -10.52 0.95
CA TYR A 7 -4.75 -9.54 0.07
C TYR A 7 -5.70 -8.39 -0.31
N ALA A 8 -6.94 -8.72 -0.74
CA ALA A 8 -7.94 -7.72 -1.11
C ALA A 8 -8.31 -6.80 0.07
N VAL A 9 -8.47 -7.37 1.28
CA VAL A 9 -8.71 -6.58 2.50
C VAL A 9 -7.48 -5.74 2.86
N SER A 10 -6.27 -6.29 2.74
CA SER A 10 -5.03 -5.58 3.07
C SER A 10 -4.82 -4.34 2.20
N ILE A 11 -5.06 -4.44 0.89
CA ILE A 11 -4.85 -3.31 -0.02
C ILE A 11 -5.89 -2.22 0.14
N THR A 12 -7.16 -2.58 0.36
CA THR A 12 -8.21 -1.59 0.63
C THR A 12 -7.89 -0.79 1.89
N ILE A 13 -7.47 -1.47 2.97
CA ILE A 13 -7.03 -0.80 4.19
C ILE A 13 -5.80 0.06 3.93
N ARG A 14 -4.78 -0.44 3.22
CA ARG A 14 -3.56 0.31 2.89
C ARG A 14 -3.88 1.63 2.17
N ILE A 15 -4.67 1.56 1.10
CA ILE A 15 -5.01 2.73 0.27
C ILE A 15 -5.83 3.74 1.07
N VAL A 16 -6.88 3.26 1.76
CA VAL A 16 -7.79 4.14 2.51
C VAL A 16 -7.06 4.79 3.68
N PHE A 17 -6.37 4.03 4.53
CA PHE A 17 -5.65 4.60 5.67
C PHE A 17 -4.45 5.44 5.23
N GLY A 18 -3.67 4.96 4.25
CA GLY A 18 -2.47 5.65 3.78
C GLY A 18 -2.78 7.04 3.23
N PHE A 19 -3.68 7.12 2.24
CA PHE A 19 -4.04 8.41 1.65
C PHE A 19 -4.79 9.31 2.65
N MET A 20 -5.66 8.74 3.48
CA MET A 20 -6.34 9.51 4.52
C MET A 20 -5.36 10.16 5.50
N LEU A 21 -4.36 9.42 6.00
CA LEU A 21 -3.38 9.93 6.95
C LEU A 21 -2.48 11.00 6.33
N VAL A 22 -2.01 10.78 5.10
CA VAL A 22 -1.15 11.76 4.43
C VAL A 22 -1.94 13.04 4.10
N ALA A 23 -3.18 12.92 3.62
CA ALA A 23 -4.05 14.06 3.39
C ALA A 23 -4.39 14.81 4.69
N LEU A 24 -4.57 14.11 5.80
CA LEU A 24 -4.92 14.75 7.08
C LEU A 24 -3.74 15.51 7.70
N ILE A 25 -2.52 14.95 7.61
CA ILE A 25 -1.33 15.54 8.25
C ILE A 25 -0.72 16.63 7.37
N TRP A 26 -0.52 16.38 6.07
CA TRP A 26 0.18 17.30 5.16
C TRP A 26 -0.74 18.03 4.19
N LYS A 27 -2.07 17.84 4.25
CA LYS A 27 -3.05 18.43 3.30
C LYS A 27 -2.66 18.22 1.84
N PHE A 28 -2.06 17.06 1.58
CA PHE A 28 -1.54 16.71 0.28
C PHE A 28 -2.66 16.20 -0.61
N ASP A 29 -2.82 16.82 -1.78
CA ASP A 29 -3.84 16.44 -2.75
C ASP A 29 -3.32 15.35 -3.69
N PHE A 30 -4.01 14.22 -3.67
CA PHE A 30 -3.71 13.06 -4.49
C PHE A 30 -4.39 13.13 -5.86
N SER A 31 -3.62 12.92 -6.93
CA SER A 31 -4.20 12.80 -8.29
C SER A 31 -5.06 11.54 -8.41
N PRO A 32 -6.39 11.66 -8.64
CA PRO A 32 -7.28 10.49 -8.80
C PRO A 32 -6.87 9.59 -9.97
N PHE A 33 -6.22 10.17 -10.99
CA PHE A 33 -5.74 9.43 -12.15
C PHE A 33 -4.62 8.43 -11.80
N MET A 34 -3.72 8.79 -10.88
CA MET A 34 -2.66 7.88 -10.43
C MET A 34 -3.24 6.73 -9.60
N VAL A 35 -4.22 7.00 -8.74
CA VAL A 35 -4.97 5.97 -8.02
C VAL A 35 -5.66 5.00 -8.99
N LEU A 36 -6.25 5.53 -10.06
CA LEU A 36 -6.89 4.71 -11.10
C LEU A 36 -5.88 3.79 -11.81
N ILE A 37 -4.69 4.28 -12.15
CA ILE A 37 -3.65 3.47 -12.78
C ILE A 37 -3.27 2.29 -11.87
N ILE A 38 -3.03 2.54 -10.57
CA ILE A 38 -2.69 1.48 -9.62
C ILE A 38 -3.83 0.47 -9.47
N ALA A 39 -5.08 0.94 -9.43
CA ALA A 39 -6.23 0.05 -9.36
C ALA A 39 -6.27 -0.92 -10.56
N ILE A 40 -6.05 -0.41 -11.78
CA ILE A 40 -6.00 -1.23 -13.01
C ILE A 40 -4.83 -2.22 -12.96
N LEU A 41 -3.63 -1.77 -12.58
CA LEU A 41 -2.45 -2.63 -12.48
C LEU A 41 -2.62 -3.74 -11.43
N ASN A 42 -3.22 -3.40 -10.29
CA ASN A 42 -3.53 -4.36 -9.24
C ASN A 42 -4.55 -5.41 -9.72
N ASP A 43 -5.66 -4.99 -10.32
CA ASP A 43 -6.68 -5.91 -10.83
C ASP A 43 -6.15 -6.82 -11.94
N GLY A 44 -5.32 -6.28 -12.83
CA GLY A 44 -4.68 -7.07 -13.89
C GLY A 44 -3.72 -8.14 -13.36
N THR A 45 -2.94 -7.81 -12.33
CA THR A 45 -1.95 -8.74 -11.74
C THR A 45 -2.58 -9.76 -10.79
N ILE A 46 -3.68 -9.41 -10.12
CA ILE A 46 -4.48 -10.33 -9.27
C ILE A 46 -4.95 -11.56 -10.05
N MET A 47 -5.18 -11.46 -11.36
CA MET A 47 -5.60 -12.60 -12.19
C MET A 47 -4.63 -13.78 -12.09
N THR A 48 -3.34 -13.52 -11.82
CA THR A 48 -2.32 -14.57 -11.66
C THR A 48 -2.55 -15.45 -10.43
N ILE A 49 -3.19 -14.92 -9.38
CA ILE A 49 -3.53 -15.66 -8.13
C ILE A 49 -4.47 -16.84 -8.43
N SER A 50 -5.31 -16.73 -9.48
CA SER A 50 -6.19 -17.82 -9.89
C SER A 50 -5.44 -19.07 -10.39
N LYS A 51 -4.20 -18.89 -10.85
CA LYS A 51 -3.32 -19.96 -11.36
C LYS A 51 -2.20 -20.32 -10.38
N ASP A 52 -2.20 -19.73 -9.19
CA ASP A 52 -1.18 -19.97 -8.18
C ASP A 52 -1.29 -21.39 -7.60
N ARG A 53 -0.14 -22.07 -7.45
CA ARG A 53 -0.04 -23.44 -6.93
C ARG A 53 0.31 -23.42 -5.44
N VAL A 54 -0.64 -22.97 -4.62
CA VAL A 54 -0.47 -22.95 -3.17
C VAL A 54 -0.49 -24.36 -2.57
N LYS A 55 0.38 -24.62 -1.59
CA LYS A 55 0.40 -25.89 -0.85
C LYS A 55 -0.92 -26.03 -0.05
N PRO A 56 -1.66 -27.14 -0.19
CA PRO A 56 -2.88 -27.36 0.58
C PRO A 56 -2.56 -27.49 2.08
N SER A 57 -3.49 -27.02 2.91
CA SER A 57 -3.38 -27.15 4.37
C SER A 57 -3.37 -28.63 4.77
N PRO A 58 -2.49 -29.05 5.70
CA PRO A 58 -2.46 -30.42 6.21
C PRO A 58 -3.66 -30.78 7.09
N VAL A 59 -4.44 -29.78 7.51
CA VAL A 59 -5.65 -29.93 8.34
C VAL A 59 -6.87 -29.32 7.64
N PRO A 60 -8.08 -29.86 7.87
CA PRO A 60 -9.31 -29.30 7.30
C PRO A 60 -9.48 -27.85 7.75
N ASP A 61 -9.56 -26.95 6.78
CA ASP A 61 -9.55 -25.53 7.04
C ASP A 61 -10.94 -24.92 6.80
N SER A 62 -11.55 -24.42 7.89
CA SER A 62 -12.86 -23.75 7.85
C SER A 62 -12.72 -22.28 7.45
N TRP A 63 -13.75 -21.70 6.82
CA TRP A 63 -13.75 -20.30 6.39
C TRP A 63 -13.93 -19.32 7.57
N LYS A 64 -12.83 -19.05 8.29
CA LYS A 64 -12.79 -18.16 9.45
C LYS A 64 -12.65 -16.70 9.01
N LEU A 65 -13.78 -16.09 8.63
CA LEU A 65 -13.80 -14.71 8.14
C LEU A 65 -13.18 -13.72 9.13
N LYS A 66 -13.46 -13.84 10.43
CA LYS A 66 -12.89 -12.95 11.46
C LYS A 66 -11.36 -12.94 11.45
N GLU A 67 -10.74 -14.10 11.27
CA GLU A 67 -9.28 -14.25 11.23
C GLU A 67 -8.68 -13.67 9.94
N ILE A 68 -9.36 -13.90 8.81
CA ILE A 68 -8.98 -13.35 7.49
C ILE A 68 -9.02 -11.81 7.52
N PHE A 69 -10.11 -11.24 8.03
CA PHE A 69 -10.25 -9.78 8.15
C PHE A 69 -9.24 -9.18 9.13
N ALA A 70 -9.06 -9.78 10.31
CA ALA A 70 -8.08 -9.30 11.28
C ALA A 70 -6.66 -9.30 10.69
N THR A 71 -6.27 -10.37 10.00
CA THR A 71 -4.96 -10.47 9.35
C THR A 71 -4.82 -9.41 8.25
N GLY A 72 -5.83 -9.23 7.40
CA GLY A 72 -5.83 -8.21 6.35
C GLY A 72 -5.72 -6.79 6.91
N ILE A 73 -6.44 -6.47 7.99
CA ILE A 73 -6.39 -5.14 8.63
C ILE A 73 -5.01 -4.88 9.23
N ILE A 74 -4.40 -5.85 9.92
CA ILE A 74 -3.07 -5.71 10.52
C ILE A 74 -2.02 -5.47 9.42
N LEU A 75 -2.03 -6.28 8.36
CA LEU A 75 -1.10 -6.12 7.25
C LEU A 75 -1.30 -4.78 6.52
N GLY A 76 -2.54 -4.40 6.25
CA GLY A 76 -2.87 -3.16 5.56
C GLY A 76 -2.51 -1.92 6.37
N SER A 77 -2.80 -1.93 7.68
CA SER A 77 -2.44 -0.83 8.58
C SER A 77 -0.93 -0.69 8.75
N TYR A 78 -0.20 -1.80 8.86
CA TYR A 78 1.26 -1.79 8.86
C TYR A 78 1.81 -1.12 7.58
N MET A 79 1.34 -1.54 6.40
CA MET A 79 1.77 -0.94 5.13
C MET A 79 1.41 0.56 5.06
N ALA A 80 0.22 0.95 5.53
CA ALA A 80 -0.19 2.36 5.56
C ALA A 80 0.73 3.21 6.45
N ILE A 81 1.11 2.71 7.63
CA ILE A 81 2.05 3.39 8.52
C ILE A 81 3.42 3.55 7.85
N ILE A 82 3.92 2.50 7.19
CA ILE A 82 5.19 2.57 6.44
C ILE A 82 5.12 3.60 5.31
N THR A 83 3.99 3.71 4.61
CA THR A 83 3.78 4.75 3.59
C THR A 83 3.79 6.16 4.19
N VAL A 84 3.17 6.37 5.35
CA VAL A 84 3.22 7.66 6.07
C VAL A 84 4.63 8.01 6.53
N VAL A 85 5.36 7.04 7.09
CA VAL A 85 6.75 7.23 7.51
C VAL A 85 7.65 7.53 6.31
N PHE A 86 7.45 6.84 5.19
CA PHE A 86 8.16 7.12 3.95
C PHE A 86 7.90 8.55 3.46
N PHE A 87 6.64 8.97 3.42
CA PHE A 87 6.27 10.34 3.03
C PHE A 87 6.94 11.37 3.95
N TYR A 88 6.92 11.17 5.26
CA TYR A 88 7.60 12.03 6.23
C TYR A 88 9.11 12.13 5.98
N LEU A 89 9.78 11.00 5.72
CA LEU A 89 11.22 10.96 5.47
C LEU A 89 11.64 11.64 4.16
N VAL A 90 10.74 11.72 3.19
CA VAL A 90 10.98 12.36 1.88
C VAL A 90 10.60 13.84 1.89
N HIS A 91 9.49 14.19 2.54
CA HIS A 91 8.93 15.54 2.54
C HIS A 91 9.59 16.45 3.58
N ASP A 92 9.69 15.99 4.84
CA ASP A 92 10.14 16.83 5.96
C ASP A 92 11.63 16.64 6.30
N THR A 93 12.30 15.65 5.69
CA THR A 93 13.67 15.26 6.07
C THR A 93 14.59 15.11 4.86
N ASP A 94 15.87 15.46 5.00
CA ASP A 94 16.89 15.18 3.97
C ASP A 94 17.45 13.74 4.04
N PHE A 95 16.71 12.80 4.64
CA PHE A 95 17.24 11.46 4.92
C PHE A 95 17.72 10.77 3.63
N PHE A 96 16.91 10.83 2.58
CA PHE A 96 17.24 10.21 1.30
C PHE A 96 18.44 10.90 0.63
N THR A 97 18.51 12.22 0.66
CA THR A 97 19.64 12.97 0.12
C THR A 97 20.93 12.70 0.88
N LYS A 98 20.90 12.59 2.22
CA LYS A 98 22.08 12.35 3.05
C LYS A 98 22.58 10.91 2.99
N VAL A 99 21.69 9.92 2.91
CA VAL A 99 22.05 8.49 2.92
C VAL A 99 22.33 7.97 1.51
N PHE A 100 21.49 8.34 0.53
CA PHE A 100 21.55 7.82 -0.83
C PHE A 100 22.13 8.81 -1.85
N GLY A 101 22.42 10.06 -1.46
CA GLY A 101 22.99 11.07 -2.37
C GLY A 101 22.04 11.54 -3.47
N VAL A 102 20.74 11.27 -3.34
CA VAL A 102 19.73 11.64 -4.34
C VAL A 102 19.28 13.09 -4.17
N ASN A 103 18.92 13.75 -5.28
CA ASN A 103 18.41 15.11 -5.23
C ASN A 103 17.11 15.17 -4.38
N PRO A 104 16.94 16.21 -3.55
CA PRO A 104 15.72 16.38 -2.78
C PRO A 104 14.53 16.56 -3.73
N ILE A 105 13.47 15.78 -3.47
CA ILE A 105 12.22 15.83 -4.24
C ILE A 105 11.10 16.54 -3.47
N SER A 106 11.40 17.08 -2.29
CA SER A 106 10.45 17.76 -1.40
C SER A 106 9.78 18.99 -2.04
N ASP A 107 10.48 19.70 -2.94
CA ASP A 107 9.95 20.91 -3.56
C ASP A 107 8.98 20.65 -4.73
N SER A 108 8.90 19.41 -5.25
CA SER A 108 8.06 19.08 -6.41
C SER A 108 6.92 18.14 -6.02
N ASN A 109 5.70 18.67 -6.03
CA ASN A 109 4.48 17.89 -5.79
C ASN A 109 4.31 16.71 -6.77
N ASP A 110 4.76 16.85 -8.02
CA ASP A 110 4.66 15.77 -9.01
C ASP A 110 5.62 14.61 -8.71
N GLN A 111 6.83 14.94 -8.22
CA GLN A 111 7.81 13.94 -7.82
C GLN A 111 7.42 13.26 -6.51
N LEU A 112 6.88 14.01 -5.54
CA LEU A 112 6.31 13.47 -4.30
C LEU A 112 5.14 12.53 -4.56
N ASN A 113 4.21 12.94 -5.43
CA ASN A 113 3.12 12.08 -5.88
C ASN A 113 3.69 10.77 -6.46
N SER A 114 4.58 10.88 -7.44
CA SER A 114 5.17 9.71 -8.11
C SER A 114 5.90 8.78 -7.13
N ALA A 115 6.65 9.33 -6.17
CA ALA A 115 7.37 8.57 -5.16
C ALA A 115 6.42 7.80 -4.22
N LEU A 116 5.31 8.42 -3.81
CA LEU A 116 4.33 7.76 -2.94
C LEU A 116 3.58 6.64 -3.67
N TYR A 117 3.30 6.82 -4.96
CA TYR A 117 2.56 5.86 -5.77
C TYR A 117 3.37 4.65 -6.22
N LEU A 118 4.70 4.76 -6.29
CA LEU A 118 5.59 3.66 -6.72
C LEU A 118 6.06 2.74 -5.58
N GLN A 119 5.68 3.02 -4.33
CA GLN A 119 6.02 2.21 -3.15
C GLN A 119 5.10 0.99 -3.00
#